data_AF-A0AAX2E2E1-F1
#
_entry.id   AF-A0AAX2E2E1-F1
#
_cell.length_a   1.000
_cell.length_b   1.000
_cell.length_c   1.000
_cell.angle_alpha   90.00
_cell.angle_beta   90.00
_cell.angle_gamma   90.00
#
_symmetry.space_group_name_H-M   'P 1'
#
loop_
_entity.id
_entity.type
_entity.pdbx_description
1 polymer ?
#
loop_
_entity_poly.entity_id
_entity_poly.type
_entity_poly.pdbx_seq_one_letter_code
_entity_poly.pdbx_strand_id
1 'polypeptide(L)'
;MVRIPPFSRVFEVLCQGAGLVTAVADGFSGLRSYESKQKLFFRESNGVKQGLLQDLLRYLTDEDKALADALESYLGQYEHVFSILRSRPIITYQSHEVGIAQFLDSWALPQLAVLVHRLKGKFSARTTLHHFEALLVSHETTDMQASSVKSYVKSLVPKTVEPPDFFYALDKVSDRSHKKISTINTELEGLRVEISSSKLTATKQQELLDTIRCAYMAATALSRFSAMYSAARMGSKATLIECFRHHYDAVCGRREPDRLLAAHIRLFDGFIASRLPDASENPHLEHIFTNFSQQIAARSVGEFEPLEQLVLATEEEPRDPAAIKQAFSVLEQHPDYQLFEPFALQLRALMALEAGETAQSLELYRKVLSYSEKQQLGHVVFYAASYAIALEVMQEKPLPHGYQNPLINYRIESELQVNELRVALPTVFTQWRPQPDWPAPVRAVFFSIREFNIDMFELRIPLERLCNPLKKLNGFMGVFFQLLAPKSDEAQFRKLICKAIKGKDRGRSVLSMHTATPYEVLRDEILYAQTLFGGLKLYFRLNPHLRSYHELSDAQKKVILKALSPDRYRHDSQQVR
;
A
#
# COMPACT_ATOMS: atom_id res chain seq x y z
N MET A 1 -13.96 11.10 -10.97
CA MET A 1 -13.76 10.14 -12.06
C MET A 1 -13.43 8.78 -11.49
N VAL A 2 -13.32 7.76 -12.33
CA VAL A 2 -13.03 6.38 -11.90
C VAL A 2 -11.68 6.30 -11.17
N ARG A 3 -11.67 5.55 -10.07
CA ARG A 3 -10.47 5.22 -9.29
C ARG A 3 -10.65 3.88 -8.62
N ILE A 4 -9.65 3.00 -8.77
CA ILE A 4 -9.61 1.74 -8.05
C ILE A 4 -9.35 2.05 -6.57
N PRO A 5 -10.20 1.55 -5.65
CA PRO A 5 -9.98 1.73 -4.22
C PRO A 5 -8.60 1.20 -3.81
N PRO A 6 -7.86 1.89 -2.90
CA PRO A 6 -6.67 1.28 -2.33
C PRO A 6 -7.06 0.02 -1.56
N PHE A 7 -6.14 -0.95 -1.47
CA PHE A 7 -6.38 -2.17 -0.69
C PHE A 7 -6.84 -1.85 0.74
N SER A 8 -6.26 -0.82 1.37
CA SER A 8 -6.70 -0.34 2.69
C SER A 8 -8.18 0.04 2.76
N ARG A 9 -8.76 0.62 1.71
CA ARG A 9 -10.20 0.95 1.65
C ARG A 9 -11.05 -0.29 1.41
N VAL A 10 -10.62 -1.21 0.54
CA VAL A 10 -11.31 -2.50 0.35
C VAL A 10 -11.31 -3.29 1.66
N PHE A 11 -10.16 -3.34 2.32
CA PHE A 11 -9.98 -3.99 3.60
C PHE A 11 -10.80 -3.31 4.72
N GLU A 12 -10.83 -1.97 4.77
CA GLU A 12 -11.68 -1.21 5.69
C GLU A 12 -13.15 -1.58 5.51
N VAL A 13 -13.63 -1.69 4.27
CA VAL A 13 -15.00 -2.10 3.93
C VAL A 13 -15.28 -3.52 4.45
N LEU A 14 -14.33 -4.45 4.31
CA LEU A 14 -14.48 -5.81 4.87
C LEU A 14 -14.59 -5.76 6.41
N CYS A 15 -13.74 -4.97 7.08
CA CYS A 15 -13.81 -4.79 8.52
C CYS A 15 -15.10 -4.09 8.98
N GLN A 16 -15.61 -3.12 8.22
CA GLN A 16 -16.91 -2.47 8.47
C GLN A 16 -18.07 -3.47 8.30
N GLY A 17 -18.04 -4.29 7.25
CA GLY A 17 -18.97 -5.40 7.05
C GLY A 17 -18.98 -6.34 8.24
N ALA A 18 -17.81 -6.79 8.68
CA ALA A 18 -17.65 -7.62 9.87
C ALA A 18 -18.13 -6.92 11.17
N GLY A 19 -18.16 -5.58 11.20
CA GLY A 19 -18.49 -4.79 12.38
C GLY A 19 -17.31 -4.58 13.33
N LEU A 20 -16.09 -4.75 12.84
CA LEU A 20 -14.83 -4.47 13.54
C LEU A 20 -14.51 -2.98 13.54
N VAL A 21 -14.89 -2.28 12.46
CA VAL A 21 -14.82 -0.82 12.36
C VAL A 21 -16.24 -0.29 12.33
N THR A 22 -16.64 0.49 13.34
CA THR A 22 -18.02 1.02 13.45
C THR A 22 -18.09 2.53 13.37
N ALA A 23 -17.00 3.24 13.66
CA ALA A 23 -16.87 4.67 13.44
C ALA A 23 -15.70 4.97 12.49
N VAL A 24 -15.81 6.06 11.72
CA VAL A 24 -14.77 6.51 10.77
C VAL A 24 -13.43 6.76 11.47
N ALA A 25 -13.45 7.25 12.72
CA ALA A 25 -12.25 7.50 13.51
C ALA A 25 -11.48 6.21 13.86
N ASP A 26 -12.17 5.07 13.87
CA ASP A 26 -11.59 3.76 14.18
C ASP A 26 -11.07 3.04 12.93
N GLY A 27 -11.31 3.61 11.74
CA GLY A 27 -10.95 3.04 10.44
C GLY A 27 -9.73 3.69 9.79
N PHE A 28 -9.22 3.07 8.72
CA PHE A 28 -8.06 3.59 7.97
C PHE A 28 -8.31 4.98 7.39
N SER A 29 -9.53 5.25 6.96
CA SER A 29 -9.95 6.54 6.41
C SER A 29 -9.78 7.72 7.38
N GLY A 30 -9.89 7.49 8.69
CA GLY A 30 -9.67 8.52 9.73
C GLY A 30 -8.20 8.83 10.00
N LEU A 31 -7.27 7.98 9.56
CA LEU A 31 -5.85 8.08 9.91
C LEU A 31 -5.06 8.91 8.88
N ARG A 32 -4.35 9.92 9.38
CA ARG A 32 -3.59 10.88 8.55
C ARG A 32 -2.20 10.40 8.11
N SER A 33 -1.60 9.42 8.79
CA SER A 33 -0.26 8.91 8.46
C SER A 33 -0.30 7.43 8.08
N TYR A 34 0.57 7.03 7.15
CA TYR A 34 0.76 5.64 6.77
C TYR A 34 1.18 4.76 7.95
N GLU A 35 2.05 5.28 8.83
CA GLU A 35 2.44 4.58 10.06
C GLU A 35 1.27 4.24 10.97
N SER A 36 0.34 5.18 11.15
CA SER A 36 -0.87 4.91 11.93
C SER A 36 -1.74 3.87 11.24
N LYS A 37 -1.88 3.94 9.91
CA LYS A 37 -2.60 2.91 9.13
C LYS A 37 -1.95 1.54 9.33
N GLN A 38 -0.63 1.43 9.20
CA GLN A 38 0.10 0.18 9.42
C GLN A 38 -0.07 -0.36 10.84
N LYS A 39 -0.01 0.50 11.86
CA LYS A 39 -0.27 0.11 13.26
C LYS A 39 -1.69 -0.41 13.49
N LEU A 40 -2.67 0.15 12.78
CA LEU A 40 -4.06 -0.33 12.86
C LEU A 40 -4.24 -1.66 12.11
N PHE A 41 -3.58 -1.82 10.96
CA PHE A 41 -3.60 -3.04 10.17
C PHE A 41 -2.91 -4.20 10.90
N PHE A 42 -1.69 -3.95 11.37
CA PHE A 42 -0.82 -4.86 12.11
C PHE A 42 -0.35 -4.21 13.42
N ARG A 43 -0.74 -4.81 14.54
CA ARG A 43 -0.21 -4.47 15.86
C ARG A 43 0.26 -5.74 16.54
N GLU A 44 1.39 -5.66 17.22
CA GLU A 44 1.87 -6.73 18.09
C GLU A 44 2.05 -6.17 19.50
N SER A 45 1.51 -6.86 20.51
CA SER A 45 1.58 -6.47 21.91
C SER A 45 1.88 -7.71 22.74
N ASN A 46 3.00 -7.73 23.45
CA ASN A 46 3.46 -8.87 24.26
C ASN A 46 3.54 -10.20 23.47
N GLY A 47 4.00 -10.15 22.22
CA GLY A 47 4.08 -11.31 21.33
C GLY A 47 2.72 -11.75 20.73
N VAL A 48 1.64 -11.01 21.02
CA VAL A 48 0.30 -11.28 20.47
C VAL A 48 0.03 -10.29 19.34
N LYS A 49 -0.20 -10.81 18.13
CA LYS A 49 -0.68 -9.98 17.01
C LYS A 49 -2.15 -9.60 17.25
N GLN A 50 -2.44 -8.31 17.40
CA GLN A 50 -3.75 -7.76 17.72
C GLN A 50 -4.01 -6.47 16.93
N GLY A 51 -4.33 -6.61 15.64
CA GLY A 51 -4.75 -5.53 14.74
C GLY A 51 -5.89 -5.97 13.83
N LEU A 52 -6.40 -5.07 12.98
CA LEU A 52 -7.60 -5.34 12.18
C LEU A 52 -7.48 -6.55 11.26
N LEU A 53 -6.28 -6.87 10.74
CA LEU A 53 -6.10 -8.10 9.95
C LEU A 53 -6.35 -9.35 10.77
N GLN A 54 -5.75 -9.45 11.95
CA GLN A 54 -5.90 -10.63 12.79
C GLN A 54 -7.33 -10.76 13.33
N ASP A 55 -7.97 -9.63 13.66
CA ASP A 55 -9.38 -9.61 14.06
C ASP A 55 -10.30 -10.05 12.90
N LEU A 56 -10.02 -9.62 11.67
CA LEU A 56 -10.77 -10.04 10.49
C LEU A 56 -10.56 -11.51 10.17
N LEU A 57 -9.32 -12.02 10.23
CA LEU A 57 -9.02 -13.44 10.01
C LEU A 57 -9.77 -14.29 11.03
N ARG A 58 -9.67 -13.97 12.32
CA ARG A 58 -10.43 -14.64 13.38
C ARG A 58 -11.95 -14.56 13.15
N TYR A 59 -12.45 -13.43 12.64
CA TYR A 59 -13.87 -13.31 12.28
C TYR A 59 -14.26 -14.27 11.14
N LEU A 60 -13.42 -14.41 10.11
CA LEU A 60 -13.71 -15.20 8.91
C LEU A 60 -13.55 -16.71 9.15
N THR A 61 -12.54 -17.11 9.92
CA THR A 61 -12.10 -18.51 10.06
C THR A 61 -12.31 -19.08 11.46
N ASP A 62 -12.77 -18.28 12.41
CA ASP A 62 -12.85 -18.64 13.83
C ASP A 62 -11.48 -19.13 14.34
N GLU A 63 -11.41 -20.31 14.96
CA GLU A 63 -10.16 -20.88 15.48
C GLU A 63 -9.36 -21.70 14.43
N ASP A 64 -9.78 -21.75 13.16
CA ASP A 64 -9.05 -22.47 12.11
C ASP A 64 -7.80 -21.69 11.65
N LYS A 65 -6.66 -22.01 12.27
CA LYS A 65 -5.37 -21.41 11.96
C LYS A 65 -4.88 -21.69 10.54
N ALA A 66 -5.11 -22.90 10.01
CA ALA A 66 -4.62 -23.26 8.67
C ALA A 66 -5.38 -22.48 7.59
N LEU A 67 -6.68 -22.26 7.79
CA LEU A 67 -7.49 -21.42 6.93
C LEU A 67 -7.11 -19.94 7.09
N ALA A 68 -6.85 -19.47 8.30
CA ALA A 68 -6.38 -18.11 8.57
C ALA A 68 -5.06 -17.81 7.85
N ASP A 69 -4.06 -18.69 7.97
CA ASP A 69 -2.75 -18.55 7.34
C ASP A 69 -2.87 -18.54 5.80
N ALA A 70 -3.78 -19.35 5.24
CA ALA A 70 -4.05 -19.37 3.81
C ALA A 70 -4.70 -18.06 3.33
N LEU A 71 -5.69 -17.55 4.06
CA LEU A 71 -6.34 -16.27 3.74
C LEU A 71 -5.40 -15.09 3.89
N GLU A 72 -4.60 -15.02 4.96
CA GLU A 72 -3.59 -13.98 5.15
C GLU A 72 -2.66 -13.91 3.93
N SER A 73 -2.19 -15.08 3.48
CA SER A 73 -1.36 -15.18 2.29
C SER A 73 -2.07 -14.70 1.02
N TYR A 74 -3.33 -15.07 0.79
CA TYR A 74 -4.05 -14.65 -0.41
C TYR A 74 -4.40 -13.17 -0.39
N LEU A 75 -4.75 -12.62 0.78
CA LEU A 75 -5.00 -11.19 0.96
C LEU A 75 -3.74 -10.35 0.66
N GLY A 76 -2.55 -10.81 1.08
CA GLY A 76 -1.30 -10.16 0.72
C GLY A 76 -1.03 -10.17 -0.79
N GLN A 77 -1.38 -11.26 -1.49
CA GLN A 77 -1.24 -11.33 -2.95
C GLN A 77 -2.28 -10.46 -3.68
N TYR A 78 -3.49 -10.30 -3.13
CA TYR A 78 -4.47 -9.34 -3.64
C TYR A 78 -4.03 -7.89 -3.41
N GLU A 79 -3.40 -7.58 -2.29
CA GLU A 79 -2.79 -6.27 -2.05
C GLU A 79 -1.75 -5.95 -3.14
N HIS A 80 -0.90 -6.93 -3.48
CA HIS A 80 0.07 -6.81 -4.57
C HIS A 80 -0.61 -6.52 -5.92
N VAL A 81 -1.63 -7.31 -6.29
CA VAL A 81 -2.41 -7.07 -7.53
C VAL A 81 -3.00 -5.67 -7.53
N PHE A 82 -3.64 -5.22 -6.46
CA PHE A 82 -4.22 -3.88 -6.40
C PHE A 82 -3.17 -2.77 -6.44
N SER A 83 -1.96 -3.00 -5.94
CA SER A 83 -0.86 -2.05 -6.10
C SER A 83 -0.46 -1.88 -7.58
N ILE A 84 -0.40 -2.97 -8.35
CA ILE A 84 -0.15 -2.93 -9.81
C ILE A 84 -1.27 -2.16 -10.51
N LEU A 85 -2.53 -2.43 -10.17
CA LEU A 85 -3.65 -1.75 -10.80
C LEU A 85 -3.63 -0.25 -10.50
N ARG A 86 -3.24 0.13 -9.28
CA ARG A 86 -3.18 1.52 -8.84
C ARG A 86 -1.99 2.29 -9.35
N SER A 87 -0.88 1.63 -9.68
CA SER A 87 0.28 2.27 -10.31
C SER A 87 -0.01 2.67 -11.78
N ARG A 88 -1.12 2.21 -12.36
CA ARG A 88 -1.55 2.55 -13.72
C ARG A 88 -2.51 3.73 -13.74
N PRO A 89 -2.37 4.68 -14.68
CA PRO A 89 -3.35 5.73 -14.88
C PRO A 89 -4.66 5.15 -15.44
N ILE A 90 -5.79 5.71 -14.99
CA ILE A 90 -7.12 5.45 -15.56
C ILE A 90 -7.69 6.80 -15.99
N ILE A 91 -7.75 7.01 -17.31
CA ILE A 91 -8.12 8.28 -17.90
C ILE A 91 -9.52 8.18 -18.49
N THR A 92 -10.54 8.72 -17.82
CA THR A 92 -11.93 8.58 -18.26
C THR A 92 -12.85 9.68 -17.72
N TYR A 93 -13.89 10.01 -18.47
CA TYR A 93 -15.00 10.86 -18.02
C TYR A 93 -16.02 10.13 -17.14
N GLN A 94 -15.93 8.81 -17.01
CA GLN A 94 -16.88 8.05 -16.19
C GLN A 94 -16.83 8.47 -14.72
N SER A 95 -17.99 8.45 -14.07
CA SER A 95 -18.13 8.85 -12.68
C SER A 95 -17.46 7.86 -11.72
N HIS A 96 -17.28 8.28 -10.47
CA HIS A 96 -16.73 7.38 -9.46
C HIS A 96 -17.63 6.16 -9.23
N GLU A 97 -18.94 6.37 -9.21
CA GLU A 97 -19.97 5.34 -8.99
C GLU A 97 -19.95 4.29 -10.10
N VAL A 98 -19.85 4.71 -11.36
CA VAL A 98 -19.69 3.81 -12.50
C VAL A 98 -18.41 3.00 -12.35
N GLY A 99 -17.31 3.67 -11.99
CA GLY A 99 -16.02 3.01 -11.75
C GLY A 99 -16.06 1.94 -10.66
N ILE A 100 -16.73 2.22 -9.54
CA ILE A 100 -16.91 1.26 -8.44
C ILE A 100 -17.77 0.09 -8.89
N ALA A 101 -18.87 0.33 -9.61
CA ALA A 101 -19.72 -0.74 -10.13
C ALA A 101 -18.92 -1.68 -11.06
N GLN A 102 -18.17 -1.13 -12.02
CA GLN A 102 -17.34 -1.93 -12.92
C GLN A 102 -16.17 -2.61 -12.20
N PHE A 103 -15.62 -2.00 -11.16
CA PHE A 103 -14.57 -2.63 -10.34
C PHE A 103 -15.13 -3.83 -9.56
N LEU A 104 -16.34 -3.71 -9.01
CA LEU A 104 -16.98 -4.83 -8.32
C LEU A 104 -17.24 -5.99 -9.29
N ASP A 105 -17.78 -5.70 -10.46
CA ASP A 105 -18.13 -6.71 -11.47
C ASP A 105 -16.90 -7.37 -12.11
N SER A 106 -15.89 -6.57 -12.50
CA SER A 106 -14.75 -7.08 -13.26
C SER A 106 -13.57 -7.54 -12.42
N TRP A 107 -13.48 -7.11 -11.16
CA TRP A 107 -12.39 -7.48 -10.25
C TRP A 107 -12.89 -8.21 -9.01
N ALA A 108 -13.65 -7.53 -8.16
CA ALA A 108 -13.89 -8.01 -6.80
C ALA A 108 -14.72 -9.29 -6.76
N LEU A 109 -15.87 -9.34 -7.45
CA LEU A 109 -16.79 -10.49 -7.38
C LEU A 109 -16.21 -11.76 -8.04
N PRO A 110 -15.58 -11.71 -9.24
CA PRO A 110 -14.91 -12.87 -9.82
C PRO A 110 -13.78 -13.40 -8.93
N GLN A 111 -12.94 -12.51 -8.37
CA GLN A 111 -11.85 -12.91 -7.47
C GLN A 111 -12.38 -13.57 -6.19
N LEU A 112 -13.42 -13.01 -5.59
CA LEU A 112 -14.06 -13.60 -4.42
C LEU A 112 -14.70 -14.94 -4.75
N ALA A 113 -15.35 -15.09 -5.92
CA ALA A 113 -15.93 -16.35 -6.35
C ALA A 113 -14.87 -17.45 -6.49
N VAL A 114 -13.74 -17.14 -7.13
CA VAL A 114 -12.59 -18.06 -7.25
C VAL A 114 -12.02 -18.39 -5.86
N LEU A 115 -11.78 -17.39 -5.01
CA LEU A 115 -11.25 -17.57 -3.66
C LEU A 115 -12.13 -18.50 -2.82
N VAL A 116 -13.43 -18.21 -2.74
CA VAL A 116 -14.40 -18.98 -1.95
C VAL A 116 -14.47 -20.41 -2.46
N HIS A 117 -14.52 -20.59 -3.78
CA HIS A 117 -14.55 -21.93 -4.38
C HIS A 117 -13.27 -22.74 -4.07
N ARG A 118 -12.09 -22.13 -4.20
CA ARG A 118 -10.80 -22.79 -3.93
C ARG A 118 -10.61 -23.13 -2.45
N LEU A 119 -11.27 -22.41 -1.56
CA LEU A 119 -11.26 -22.67 -0.12
C LEU A 119 -12.41 -23.55 0.38
N LYS A 120 -13.44 -23.80 -0.43
CA LYS A 120 -14.67 -24.52 -0.06
C LYS A 120 -14.43 -25.81 0.72
N GLY A 121 -13.49 -26.64 0.28
CA GLY A 121 -13.17 -27.92 0.92
C GLY A 121 -12.62 -27.80 2.35
N LYS A 122 -12.29 -26.58 2.80
CA LYS A 122 -11.73 -26.27 4.12
C LYS A 122 -12.77 -25.62 5.06
N PHE A 123 -13.97 -25.33 4.57
CA PHE A 123 -14.98 -24.63 5.37
C PHE A 123 -15.68 -25.59 6.34
N SER A 124 -15.66 -25.24 7.62
CA SER A 124 -16.48 -25.88 8.65
C SER A 124 -17.74 -25.03 8.89
N ALA A 125 -18.84 -25.67 9.32
CA ALA A 125 -20.05 -24.97 9.77
C ALA A 125 -19.79 -24.01 10.95
N ARG A 126 -18.61 -24.09 11.58
CA ARG A 126 -18.15 -23.14 12.61
C ARG A 126 -17.31 -22.00 12.06
N THR A 127 -17.34 -21.75 10.75
CA THR A 127 -16.62 -20.63 10.11
C THR A 127 -17.61 -19.70 9.43
N THR A 128 -17.36 -18.39 9.51
CA THR A 128 -18.20 -17.39 8.84
C THR A 128 -18.16 -17.56 7.31
N LEU A 129 -17.01 -17.96 6.75
CA LEU A 129 -16.87 -18.24 5.31
C LEU A 129 -17.81 -19.34 4.80
N HIS A 130 -18.03 -20.41 5.59
CA HIS A 130 -19.02 -21.44 5.26
C HIS A 130 -20.42 -20.83 5.04
N HIS A 131 -20.81 -19.94 5.94
CA HIS A 131 -22.12 -19.31 5.89
C HIS A 131 -22.22 -18.23 4.81
N PHE A 132 -21.13 -17.54 4.46
CA PHE A 132 -21.12 -16.69 3.27
C PHE A 132 -21.39 -17.50 2.00
N GLU A 133 -20.72 -18.63 1.81
CA GLU A 133 -21.00 -19.51 0.67
C GLU A 133 -22.45 -19.98 0.68
N ALA A 134 -22.93 -20.48 1.82
CA ALA A 134 -24.30 -20.97 1.94
C ALA A 134 -25.36 -19.91 1.63
N LEU A 135 -25.19 -18.68 2.11
CA LEU A 135 -26.08 -17.56 1.84
C LEU A 135 -26.05 -17.12 0.37
N LEU A 136 -24.85 -16.98 -0.21
CA LEU A 136 -24.69 -16.48 -1.57
C LEU A 136 -25.12 -17.51 -2.63
N VAL A 137 -24.92 -18.80 -2.35
CA VAL A 137 -25.08 -19.88 -3.33
C VAL A 137 -26.29 -20.77 -3.03
N SER A 138 -26.38 -21.32 -1.81
CA SER A 138 -27.27 -22.44 -1.50
C SER A 138 -28.65 -22.02 -0.96
N HIS A 139 -28.78 -20.83 -0.39
CA HIS A 139 -30.03 -20.36 0.22
C HIS A 139 -30.93 -19.58 -0.76
N GLU A 140 -30.54 -19.49 -2.04
CA GLU A 140 -31.29 -18.85 -3.15
C GLU A 140 -31.80 -17.44 -2.87
N THR A 141 -31.15 -16.70 -1.96
CA THR A 141 -31.55 -15.32 -1.68
C THR A 141 -31.25 -14.43 -2.89
N THR A 142 -32.26 -13.70 -3.37
CA THR A 142 -32.08 -12.71 -4.44
C THR A 142 -31.50 -11.40 -3.90
N ASP A 143 -31.70 -11.13 -2.61
CA ASP A 143 -31.14 -9.98 -1.90
C ASP A 143 -30.68 -10.33 -0.46
N MET A 144 -29.93 -9.42 0.16
CA MET A 144 -29.51 -9.51 1.58
C MET A 144 -30.27 -8.49 2.44
N GLN A 145 -31.59 -8.47 2.31
CA GLN A 145 -32.45 -7.75 3.25
C GLN A 145 -32.50 -8.46 4.61
N ALA A 146 -32.97 -7.74 5.62
CA ALA A 146 -33.14 -8.23 6.99
C ALA A 146 -34.03 -9.48 7.06
N SER A 147 -35.01 -9.63 6.15
CA SER A 147 -35.84 -10.83 6.03
C SER A 147 -35.02 -12.08 5.67
N SER A 148 -34.11 -11.97 4.70
CA SER A 148 -33.19 -13.04 4.28
C SER A 148 -32.24 -13.43 5.41
N VAL A 149 -31.72 -12.45 6.16
CA VAL A 149 -30.90 -12.68 7.37
C VAL A 149 -31.67 -13.47 8.42
N LYS A 150 -32.89 -13.04 8.76
CA LYS A 150 -33.75 -13.71 9.75
C LYS A 150 -34.07 -15.13 9.35
N SER A 151 -34.52 -15.33 8.11
CA SER A 151 -34.94 -16.63 7.60
C SER A 151 -33.79 -17.64 7.68
N TYR A 152 -32.61 -17.26 7.22
CA TYR A 152 -31.44 -18.12 7.25
C TYR A 152 -31.04 -18.52 8.67
N VAL A 153 -30.89 -17.56 9.59
CA VAL A 153 -30.47 -17.84 10.97
C VAL A 153 -31.51 -18.70 11.71
N LYS A 154 -32.81 -18.42 11.52
CA LYS A 154 -33.89 -19.24 12.09
C LYS A 154 -33.86 -20.67 11.57
N SER A 155 -33.53 -20.87 10.30
CA SER A 155 -33.51 -22.21 9.67
C SER A 155 -32.47 -23.16 10.27
N LEU A 156 -31.44 -22.62 10.93
CA LEU A 156 -30.38 -23.40 11.58
C LEU A 156 -30.77 -23.90 12.97
N VAL A 157 -31.80 -23.34 13.60
CA VAL A 157 -32.30 -23.82 14.89
C VAL A 157 -33.11 -25.11 14.65
N PRO A 158 -32.78 -26.22 15.34
CA PRO A 158 -33.54 -27.46 15.20
C PRO A 158 -35.00 -27.26 15.56
N LYS A 159 -35.92 -27.84 14.77
CA LYS A 159 -37.38 -27.76 15.02
C LYS A 159 -37.82 -28.27 16.39
N THR A 160 -36.98 -29.05 17.08
CA THR A 160 -37.23 -29.57 18.42
C THR A 160 -36.90 -28.57 19.54
N VAL A 161 -36.40 -27.38 19.19
CA VAL A 161 -36.01 -26.31 20.10
C VAL A 161 -36.87 -25.10 19.78
N GLU A 162 -37.54 -24.55 20.78
CA GLU A 162 -38.32 -23.31 20.68
C GLU A 162 -37.66 -22.23 21.54
N PRO A 163 -36.86 -21.33 20.95
CA PRO A 163 -36.24 -20.22 21.66
C PRO A 163 -36.98 -18.90 21.36
N PRO A 164 -38.13 -18.63 22.03
CA PRO A 164 -38.96 -17.47 21.74
C PRO A 164 -38.24 -16.13 21.92
N ASP A 165 -37.36 -16.00 22.92
CA ASP A 165 -36.67 -14.73 23.19
C ASP A 165 -35.60 -14.46 22.12
N PHE A 166 -34.84 -15.48 21.74
CA PHE A 166 -33.90 -15.38 20.61
C PHE A 166 -34.61 -15.03 19.30
N PHE A 167 -35.72 -15.69 18.98
CA PHE A 167 -36.49 -15.40 17.76
C PHE A 167 -37.08 -13.99 17.77
N TYR A 168 -37.60 -13.53 18.91
CA TYR A 168 -38.09 -12.17 19.08
C TYR A 168 -36.96 -11.13 18.93
N ALA A 169 -35.78 -11.39 19.48
CA ALA A 169 -34.61 -10.53 19.31
C ALA A 169 -34.17 -10.46 17.84
N LEU A 170 -34.16 -11.59 17.13
CA LEU A 170 -33.82 -11.68 15.72
C LEU A 170 -34.84 -10.94 14.84
N ASP A 171 -36.13 -10.97 15.19
CA ASP A 171 -37.17 -10.24 14.45
C ASP A 171 -37.03 -8.71 14.52
N LYS A 172 -36.28 -8.19 15.49
CA LYS A 172 -35.92 -6.77 15.57
C LYS A 172 -34.79 -6.34 14.63
N VAL A 173 -34.15 -7.27 13.91
CA VAL A 173 -33.18 -6.91 12.85
C VAL A 173 -33.91 -6.13 11.76
N SER A 174 -33.36 -5.00 11.32
CA SER A 174 -33.92 -4.19 10.25
C SER A 174 -32.83 -3.76 9.28
N ASP A 175 -33.21 -3.41 8.05
CA ASP A 175 -32.28 -2.91 7.03
C ASP A 175 -31.62 -1.58 7.42
N ARG A 176 -32.17 -0.89 8.43
CA ARG A 176 -31.66 0.39 8.95
C ARG A 176 -30.78 0.21 10.20
N SER A 177 -30.78 -0.97 10.83
CA SER A 177 -30.08 -1.22 12.09
C SER A 177 -29.15 -2.43 11.98
N HIS A 178 -27.87 -2.18 11.78
CA HIS A 178 -26.88 -3.25 11.76
C HIS A 178 -26.36 -3.56 13.17
N LYS A 179 -26.69 -4.74 13.71
CA LYS A 179 -26.32 -5.15 15.08
C LYS A 179 -24.82 -5.30 15.27
N LYS A 180 -24.27 -4.74 16.35
CA LYS A 180 -22.86 -4.91 16.73
C LYS A 180 -22.57 -6.37 17.08
N ILE A 181 -21.31 -6.80 16.92
CA ILE A 181 -20.87 -8.15 17.32
C ILE A 181 -21.20 -8.42 18.80
N SER A 182 -21.04 -7.42 19.67
CA SER A 182 -21.39 -7.54 21.09
C SER A 182 -22.88 -7.85 21.31
N THR A 183 -23.76 -7.23 20.53
CA THR A 183 -25.21 -7.48 20.58
C THR A 183 -25.54 -8.89 20.12
N ILE A 184 -24.90 -9.37 19.03
CA ILE A 184 -25.05 -10.74 18.55
C ILE A 184 -24.64 -11.73 19.64
N ASN A 185 -23.51 -11.51 20.32
CA ASN A 185 -23.05 -12.37 21.40
C ASN A 185 -24.01 -12.38 22.60
N THR A 186 -24.60 -11.24 22.97
CA THR A 186 -25.63 -11.21 24.03
C THR A 186 -26.87 -12.02 23.67
N GLU A 187 -27.32 -11.94 22.41
CA GLU A 187 -28.46 -12.73 21.93
C GLU A 187 -28.16 -14.23 21.93
N LEU A 188 -26.92 -14.61 21.62
CA LEU A 188 -26.47 -16.01 21.67
C LEU A 188 -26.35 -16.56 23.10
N GLU A 189 -25.95 -15.74 24.07
CA GLU A 189 -26.00 -16.14 25.49
C GLU A 189 -27.46 -16.32 25.96
N GLY A 190 -28.40 -15.50 25.46
CA GLY A 190 -29.83 -15.73 25.66
C GLY A 190 -30.28 -17.08 25.10
N LEU A 191 -29.92 -17.37 23.84
CA LEU A 191 -30.19 -18.66 23.20
C LEU A 191 -29.59 -19.83 23.99
N ARG A 192 -28.37 -19.68 24.53
CA ARG A 192 -27.72 -20.70 25.36
C ARG A 192 -28.57 -21.08 26.57
N VAL A 193 -29.18 -20.10 27.23
CA VAL A 193 -30.09 -20.33 28.36
C VAL A 193 -31.34 -21.06 27.88
N GLU A 194 -31.95 -20.64 26.77
CA GLU A 194 -33.17 -21.26 26.22
C GLU A 194 -32.94 -22.71 25.78
N ILE A 195 -31.78 -23.04 25.19
CA ILE A 195 -31.48 -24.41 24.75
C ILE A 195 -30.95 -25.31 25.87
N SER A 196 -30.61 -24.77 27.03
CA SER A 196 -30.05 -25.55 28.14
C SER A 196 -30.99 -26.64 28.67
N SER A 197 -32.31 -26.41 28.55
CA SER A 197 -33.38 -27.34 28.91
C SER A 197 -33.73 -28.37 27.80
N SER A 198 -33.09 -28.26 26.63
CA SER A 198 -33.34 -29.15 25.50
C SER A 198 -32.71 -30.54 25.72
N LYS A 199 -33.15 -31.54 24.94
CA LYS A 199 -32.59 -32.90 24.94
C LYS A 199 -31.20 -33.00 24.30
N LEU A 200 -30.57 -31.88 23.95
CA LEU A 200 -29.25 -31.85 23.32
C LEU A 200 -28.16 -32.09 24.37
N THR A 201 -27.09 -32.80 23.99
CA THR A 201 -25.90 -32.90 24.83
C THR A 201 -25.17 -31.56 24.88
N ALA A 202 -24.40 -31.31 25.95
CA ALA A 202 -23.62 -30.07 26.09
C ALA A 202 -22.71 -29.79 24.88
N THR A 203 -22.09 -30.82 24.31
CA THR A 203 -21.28 -30.71 23.09
C THR A 203 -22.12 -30.24 21.90
N LYS A 204 -23.28 -30.87 21.64
CA LYS A 204 -24.18 -30.48 20.53
C LYS A 204 -24.77 -29.09 20.71
N GLN A 205 -25.02 -28.67 21.95
CA GLN A 205 -25.45 -27.31 22.26
C GLN A 205 -24.37 -26.30 21.89
N GLN A 206 -23.11 -26.53 22.26
CA GLN A 206 -22.01 -25.63 21.91
C GLN A 206 -21.80 -25.57 20.39
N GLU A 207 -21.85 -26.72 19.71
CA GLU A 207 -21.74 -26.78 18.24
C GLU A 207 -22.83 -25.97 17.53
N LEU A 208 -24.07 -26.07 18.03
CA LEU A 208 -25.19 -25.30 17.50
C LEU A 208 -24.97 -23.81 17.72
N LEU A 209 -24.55 -23.39 18.92
CA LEU A 209 -24.27 -21.99 19.23
C LEU A 209 -23.15 -21.42 18.36
N ASP A 210 -22.06 -22.16 18.16
CA ASP A 210 -20.94 -21.74 17.31
C ASP A 210 -21.38 -21.59 15.84
N THR A 211 -22.20 -22.53 15.35
CA THR A 211 -22.76 -22.50 14.00
C THR A 211 -23.70 -21.29 13.82
N ILE A 212 -24.65 -21.09 14.74
CA ILE A 212 -25.58 -19.96 14.69
C ILE A 212 -24.83 -18.63 14.81
N ARG A 213 -23.79 -18.56 15.65
CA ARG A 213 -22.94 -17.38 15.78
C ARG A 213 -22.32 -17.00 14.44
N CYS A 214 -21.64 -17.95 13.79
CA CYS A 214 -20.98 -17.71 12.51
C CYS A 214 -22.00 -17.35 11.41
N ALA A 215 -23.15 -18.02 11.38
CA ALA A 215 -24.23 -17.72 10.44
C ALA A 215 -24.79 -16.32 10.61
N TYR A 216 -25.07 -15.91 11.84
CA TYR A 216 -25.63 -14.60 12.15
C TYR A 216 -24.63 -13.48 11.85
N MET A 217 -23.36 -13.71 12.17
CA MET A 217 -22.27 -12.80 11.80
C MET A 217 -22.15 -12.67 10.28
N ALA A 218 -22.15 -13.78 9.52
CA ALA A 218 -22.07 -13.77 8.07
C ALA A 218 -23.26 -13.04 7.43
N ALA A 219 -24.48 -13.37 7.84
CA ALA A 219 -25.70 -12.75 7.32
C ALA A 219 -25.73 -11.24 7.56
N THR A 220 -25.32 -10.80 8.75
CA THR A 220 -25.22 -9.38 9.09
C THR A 220 -24.17 -8.65 8.25
N ALA A 221 -23.00 -9.27 8.02
CA ALA A 221 -21.93 -8.66 7.23
C ALA A 221 -22.28 -8.53 5.75
N LEU A 222 -22.90 -9.55 5.14
CA LEU A 222 -23.36 -9.46 3.76
C LEU A 222 -24.49 -8.43 3.60
N SER A 223 -25.40 -8.31 4.57
CA SER A 223 -26.43 -7.27 4.58
C SER A 223 -25.82 -5.86 4.60
N ARG A 224 -24.83 -5.62 5.47
CA ARG A 224 -24.06 -4.36 5.50
C ARG A 224 -23.37 -4.09 4.17
N PHE A 225 -22.67 -5.09 3.62
CA PHE A 225 -21.94 -4.95 2.36
C PHE A 225 -22.91 -4.60 1.21
N SER A 226 -24.03 -5.30 1.13
CA SER A 226 -25.09 -5.02 0.15
C SER A 226 -25.63 -3.60 0.28
N ALA A 227 -25.89 -3.15 1.52
CA ALA A 227 -26.37 -1.79 1.79
C ALA A 227 -25.36 -0.71 1.35
N MET A 228 -24.07 -0.89 1.65
CA MET A 228 -23.00 0.06 1.31
C MET A 228 -22.88 0.34 -0.20
N TYR A 229 -23.18 -0.67 -1.02
CA TYR A 229 -23.04 -0.58 -2.47
C TYR A 229 -24.38 -0.58 -3.22
N SER A 230 -25.50 -0.48 -2.50
CA SER A 230 -26.84 -0.40 -3.09
C SER A 230 -27.02 0.78 -4.08
N ALA A 231 -26.23 1.86 -3.90
CA ALA A 231 -26.23 3.02 -4.80
C ALA A 231 -25.35 2.83 -6.05
N ALA A 232 -24.39 1.89 -6.04
CA ALA A 232 -23.57 1.58 -7.20
C ALA A 232 -24.43 0.75 -8.17
N ARG A 233 -25.02 1.41 -9.18
CA ARG A 233 -25.83 0.75 -10.21
C ARG A 233 -24.94 -0.18 -11.05
N MET A 234 -24.86 -1.46 -10.68
CA MET A 234 -24.28 -2.52 -11.51
C MET A 234 -25.04 -2.54 -12.85
N GLY A 235 -24.34 -2.75 -13.96
CA GLY A 235 -24.85 -2.56 -15.33
C GLY A 235 -26.01 -3.47 -15.74
N SER A 236 -26.44 -4.39 -14.88
CA SER A 236 -27.64 -5.21 -15.07
C SER A 236 -28.58 -4.99 -13.88
N LYS A 237 -29.88 -5.23 -14.07
CA LYS A 237 -30.88 -5.23 -12.99
C LYS A 237 -30.60 -6.29 -11.89
N ALA A 238 -29.44 -6.95 -11.94
CA ALA A 238 -29.05 -8.00 -11.03
C ALA A 238 -28.44 -7.44 -9.74
N THR A 239 -28.73 -8.08 -8.61
CA THR A 239 -28.14 -7.70 -7.32
C THR A 239 -26.66 -8.15 -7.24
N LEU A 240 -25.89 -7.60 -6.28
CA LEU A 240 -24.51 -8.04 -6.02
C LEU A 240 -24.40 -9.57 -5.81
N ILE A 241 -25.43 -10.17 -5.20
CA ILE A 241 -25.49 -11.60 -4.95
C ILE A 241 -25.66 -12.37 -6.26
N GLU A 242 -26.53 -11.89 -7.15
CA GLU A 242 -26.77 -12.52 -8.44
C GLU A 242 -25.52 -12.47 -9.32
N CYS A 243 -24.80 -11.34 -9.34
CA CYS A 243 -23.50 -11.23 -10.00
C CYS A 243 -22.46 -12.19 -9.39
N PHE A 244 -22.35 -12.24 -8.06
CA PHE A 244 -21.45 -13.18 -7.39
C PHE A 244 -21.78 -14.64 -7.77
N ARG A 245 -23.06 -15.01 -7.68
CA ARG A 245 -23.55 -16.36 -7.98
C ARG A 245 -23.28 -16.74 -9.42
N HIS A 246 -23.47 -15.80 -10.36
CA HIS A 246 -23.15 -15.98 -11.76
C HIS A 246 -21.68 -16.40 -11.96
N HIS A 247 -20.73 -15.69 -11.35
CA HIS A 247 -19.32 -16.06 -11.42
C HIS A 247 -19.05 -17.38 -10.70
N TYR A 248 -19.62 -17.57 -9.50
CA TYR A 248 -19.40 -18.76 -8.69
C TYR A 248 -19.86 -20.06 -9.37
N ASP A 249 -21.04 -20.07 -9.98
CA ASP A 249 -21.56 -21.24 -10.70
C ASP A 249 -20.66 -21.60 -11.90
N ALA A 250 -20.11 -20.60 -12.59
CA ALA A 250 -19.15 -20.82 -13.67
C ALA A 250 -17.80 -21.35 -13.16
N VAL A 251 -17.29 -20.88 -12.01
CA VAL A 251 -16.09 -21.46 -11.37
C VAL A 251 -16.34 -22.93 -10.97
N CYS A 252 -17.55 -23.25 -10.52
CA CYS A 252 -17.97 -24.62 -10.19
C CYS A 252 -18.17 -25.54 -11.41
N GLY A 253 -18.02 -25.04 -12.63
CA GLY A 253 -18.24 -25.82 -13.86
C GLY A 253 -19.71 -26.12 -14.16
N ARG A 254 -20.66 -25.44 -13.48
CA ARG A 254 -22.10 -25.53 -13.78
C ARG A 254 -22.49 -24.69 -15.00
N ARG A 255 -21.59 -23.80 -15.41
CA ARG A 255 -21.69 -22.94 -16.58
C ARG A 255 -20.32 -22.82 -17.23
N GLU A 256 -20.30 -22.60 -18.54
CA GLU A 256 -19.06 -22.27 -19.25
C GLU A 256 -18.51 -20.92 -18.75
N PRO A 257 -17.26 -20.86 -18.24
CA PRO A 257 -16.66 -19.62 -17.81
C PRO A 257 -16.39 -18.72 -19.02
N ASP A 258 -16.75 -17.45 -18.91
CA ASP A 258 -16.35 -16.46 -19.90
C ASP A 258 -14.83 -16.20 -19.86
N ARG A 259 -14.34 -15.44 -20.84
CA ARG A 259 -12.89 -15.13 -20.94
C ARG A 259 -12.38 -14.37 -19.71
N LEU A 260 -13.20 -13.51 -19.14
CA LEU A 260 -12.85 -12.70 -17.97
C LEU A 260 -12.65 -13.60 -16.74
N LEU A 261 -13.61 -14.46 -16.45
CA LEU A 261 -13.53 -15.41 -15.34
C LEU A 261 -12.40 -16.43 -15.55
N ALA A 262 -12.19 -16.91 -16.77
CA ALA A 262 -11.08 -17.79 -17.09
C ALA A 262 -9.72 -17.14 -16.80
N ALA A 263 -9.58 -15.82 -17.04
CA ALA A 263 -8.39 -15.07 -16.67
C ALA A 263 -8.24 -14.96 -15.15
N HIS A 264 -9.33 -14.70 -14.41
CA HIS A 264 -9.29 -14.69 -12.93
C HIS A 264 -8.88 -16.03 -12.33
N ILE A 265 -9.40 -17.14 -12.87
CA ILE A 265 -9.01 -18.50 -12.45
C ILE A 265 -7.50 -18.72 -12.65
N ARG A 266 -6.98 -18.37 -13.84
CA ARG A 266 -5.55 -18.55 -14.13
C ARG A 266 -4.65 -17.59 -13.36
N LEU A 267 -5.10 -16.36 -13.11
CA LEU A 267 -4.40 -15.42 -12.23
C LEU A 267 -4.33 -15.96 -10.81
N PHE A 268 -5.43 -16.53 -10.31
CA PHE A 268 -5.44 -17.13 -8.98
C PHE A 268 -4.49 -18.33 -8.92
N ASP A 269 -4.67 -19.32 -9.78
CA ASP A 269 -3.92 -20.57 -9.72
C ASP A 269 -2.44 -20.38 -10.06
N GLY A 270 -2.10 -19.44 -10.95
CA GLY A 270 -0.73 -19.20 -11.42
C GLY A 270 0.05 -18.15 -10.62
N PHE A 271 -0.61 -17.24 -9.91
CA PHE A 271 0.06 -16.16 -9.16
C PHE A 271 -0.34 -16.15 -7.68
N ILE A 272 -1.64 -15.94 -7.39
CA ILE A 272 -2.14 -15.77 -6.00
C ILE A 272 -1.84 -17.02 -5.16
N ALA A 273 -2.16 -18.20 -5.68
CA ALA A 273 -1.94 -19.47 -4.99
C ALA A 273 -0.45 -19.85 -4.93
N SER A 274 0.30 -19.54 -5.99
CA SER A 274 1.72 -19.86 -6.11
C SER A 274 2.64 -18.91 -5.33
N ARG A 275 2.12 -17.78 -4.83
CA ARG A 275 2.89 -16.76 -4.08
C ARG A 275 4.11 -16.25 -4.84
N LEU A 276 3.96 -16.11 -6.16
CA LEU A 276 5.02 -15.57 -6.99
C LEU A 276 5.33 -14.13 -6.55
N PRO A 277 6.57 -13.67 -6.76
CA PRO A 277 7.00 -12.39 -6.21
C PRO A 277 6.49 -11.17 -6.99
N ASP A 278 6.04 -11.35 -8.24
CA ASP A 278 5.54 -10.28 -9.08
C ASP A 278 4.50 -10.78 -10.10
N ALA A 279 3.48 -9.96 -10.34
CA ALA A 279 2.41 -10.17 -11.32
C ALA A 279 2.40 -9.10 -12.42
N SER A 280 3.37 -8.19 -12.43
CA SER A 280 3.38 -7.04 -13.35
C SER A 280 3.36 -7.45 -14.82
N GLU A 281 3.99 -8.57 -15.16
CA GLU A 281 4.01 -9.14 -16.52
C GLU A 281 2.97 -10.27 -16.72
N ASN A 282 2.01 -10.43 -15.80
CA ASN A 282 1.05 -11.51 -15.90
C ASN A 282 -0.01 -11.21 -17.00
N PRO A 283 -0.11 -12.02 -18.06
CA PRO A 283 -1.01 -11.74 -19.19
C PRO A 283 -2.50 -11.81 -18.80
N HIS A 284 -2.84 -12.56 -17.74
CA HIS A 284 -4.22 -12.61 -17.24
C HIS A 284 -4.58 -11.34 -16.47
N LEU A 285 -3.65 -10.78 -15.71
CA LEU A 285 -3.83 -9.47 -15.08
C LEU A 285 -4.05 -8.38 -16.14
N GLU A 286 -3.24 -8.38 -17.21
CA GLU A 286 -3.41 -7.45 -18.33
C GLU A 286 -4.77 -7.59 -19.02
N HIS A 287 -5.21 -8.83 -19.25
CA HIS A 287 -6.50 -9.09 -19.87
C HIS A 287 -7.65 -8.53 -19.04
N ILE A 288 -7.65 -8.77 -17.71
CA ILE A 288 -8.68 -8.27 -16.80
C ILE A 288 -8.64 -6.73 -16.76
N PHE A 289 -7.46 -6.13 -16.66
CA PHE A 289 -7.31 -4.66 -16.65
C PHE A 289 -7.79 -4.03 -17.96
N THR A 290 -7.49 -4.65 -19.10
CA THR A 290 -7.96 -4.20 -20.42
C THR A 290 -9.47 -4.26 -20.51
N ASN A 291 -10.08 -5.36 -20.06
CA ASN A 291 -11.54 -5.52 -20.05
C ASN A 291 -12.21 -4.45 -19.18
N PHE A 292 -11.72 -4.23 -17.96
CA PHE A 292 -12.19 -3.18 -17.07
C PHE A 292 -12.03 -1.78 -17.70
N SER A 293 -10.88 -1.50 -18.32
CA SER A 293 -10.59 -0.23 -18.99
C SER A 293 -11.56 0.06 -20.14
N GLN A 294 -11.91 -0.97 -20.93
CA GLN A 294 -12.90 -0.86 -22.00
C GLN A 294 -14.31 -0.55 -21.45
N GLN A 295 -14.73 -1.22 -20.38
CA GLN A 295 -16.05 -1.00 -19.76
C GLN A 295 -16.25 0.42 -19.23
N ILE A 296 -15.17 1.07 -18.78
CA ILE A 296 -15.20 2.47 -18.32
C ILE A 296 -14.78 3.46 -19.41
N ALA A 297 -14.65 3.02 -20.66
CA ALA A 297 -14.19 3.84 -21.78
C ALA A 297 -12.91 4.64 -21.44
N ALA A 298 -11.94 3.97 -20.79
CA ALA A 298 -10.66 4.57 -20.47
C ALA A 298 -9.86 4.86 -21.74
N ARG A 299 -9.17 5.99 -21.74
CA ARG A 299 -8.26 6.41 -22.81
C ARG A 299 -6.86 5.91 -22.51
N SER A 300 -6.20 5.40 -23.54
CA SER A 300 -4.79 5.06 -23.47
C SER A 300 -3.96 6.34 -23.40
N VAL A 301 -3.03 6.40 -22.45
CA VAL A 301 -2.06 7.49 -22.35
C VAL A 301 -1.07 7.44 -23.52
N GLY A 302 -0.64 6.23 -23.91
CA GLY A 302 0.34 6.03 -24.98
C GLY A 302 -0.21 6.20 -26.39
N GLU A 303 -1.53 6.18 -26.58
CA GLU A 303 -2.17 6.39 -27.89
C GLU A 303 -2.77 7.81 -28.01
N PHE A 304 -2.55 8.67 -27.02
CA PHE A 304 -3.07 10.04 -27.03
C PHE A 304 -2.09 11.00 -27.71
N GLU A 305 -2.24 11.15 -29.02
CA GLU A 305 -1.33 11.89 -29.92
C GLU A 305 -0.88 13.27 -29.39
N PRO A 306 -1.75 14.15 -28.85
CA PRO A 306 -1.29 15.46 -28.36
C PRO A 306 -0.29 15.37 -27.21
N LEU A 307 -0.41 14.35 -26.35
CA LEU A 307 0.54 14.13 -25.27
C LEU A 307 1.83 13.48 -25.79
N GLU A 308 1.73 12.53 -26.73
CA GLU A 308 2.90 11.92 -27.38
C GLU A 308 3.75 12.97 -28.09
N GLN A 309 3.14 13.87 -28.87
CA GLN A 309 3.82 14.98 -29.53
C GLN A 309 4.53 15.90 -28.53
N LEU A 310 3.90 16.16 -27.37
CA LEU A 310 4.51 16.96 -26.31
C LEU A 310 5.72 16.26 -25.70
N VAL A 311 5.62 14.96 -25.40
CA VAL A 311 6.75 14.17 -24.88
C VAL A 311 7.90 14.17 -25.87
N LEU A 312 7.64 13.87 -27.15
CA LEU A 312 8.64 13.88 -28.21
C LEU A 312 9.33 15.25 -28.33
N ALA A 313 8.56 16.35 -28.34
CA ALA A 313 9.12 17.70 -28.41
C ALA A 313 10.03 18.03 -27.20
N THR A 314 9.78 17.42 -26.03
CA THR A 314 10.64 17.59 -24.84
C THR A 314 11.86 16.66 -24.81
N GLU A 315 11.86 15.58 -25.59
CA GLU A 315 12.97 14.62 -25.68
C GLU A 315 13.96 14.92 -26.82
N GLU A 316 13.57 15.74 -27.81
CA GLU A 316 14.47 16.14 -28.91
C GLU A 316 15.74 16.86 -28.43
N GLU A 317 16.91 16.49 -28.99
CA GLU A 317 18.19 17.19 -28.78
C GLU A 317 18.70 17.79 -30.11
N PRO A 318 18.82 19.14 -30.25
CA PRO A 318 18.50 20.18 -29.27
C PRO A 318 16.99 20.48 -29.19
N ARG A 319 16.52 20.78 -27.97
CA ARG A 319 15.11 21.16 -27.74
C ARG A 319 14.78 22.50 -28.39
N ASP A 320 13.69 22.54 -29.16
CA ASP A 320 13.12 23.77 -29.69
C ASP A 320 12.02 24.33 -28.76
N PRO A 321 12.24 25.47 -28.08
CA PRO A 321 11.22 26.10 -27.23
C PRO A 321 9.93 26.45 -27.98
N ALA A 322 10.00 26.75 -29.29
CA ALA A 322 8.83 27.04 -30.10
C ALA A 322 8.00 25.78 -30.34
N ALA A 323 8.63 24.66 -30.72
CA ALA A 323 7.98 23.36 -30.86
C ALA A 323 7.33 22.90 -29.56
N ILE A 324 8.02 23.00 -28.41
CA ILE A 324 7.47 22.64 -27.11
C ILE A 324 6.24 23.50 -26.77
N LYS A 325 6.33 24.82 -26.97
CA LYS A 325 5.20 25.73 -26.73
C LYS A 325 4.02 25.42 -27.64
N GLN A 326 4.28 25.06 -28.89
CA GLN A 326 3.25 24.66 -29.83
C GLN A 326 2.59 23.34 -29.41
N ALA A 327 3.37 22.33 -28.99
CA ALA A 327 2.84 21.07 -28.49
C ALA A 327 1.97 21.25 -27.23
N PHE A 328 2.38 22.12 -26.29
CA PHE A 328 1.52 22.51 -25.16
C PHE A 328 0.22 23.13 -25.64
N SER A 329 0.27 24.07 -26.60
CA SER A 329 -0.93 24.72 -27.13
C SER A 329 -1.88 23.73 -27.80
N VAL A 330 -1.35 22.74 -28.53
CA VAL A 330 -2.15 21.67 -29.17
C VAL A 330 -2.84 20.83 -28.10
N LEU A 331 -2.10 20.41 -27.07
CA LEU A 331 -2.65 19.65 -25.94
C LEU A 331 -3.74 20.44 -25.18
N GLU A 332 -3.51 21.72 -24.90
CA GLU A 332 -4.43 22.59 -24.15
C GLU A 332 -5.73 22.89 -24.90
N GLN A 333 -5.68 22.92 -26.23
CA GLN A 333 -6.85 23.13 -27.08
C GLN A 333 -7.65 21.86 -27.33
N HIS A 334 -7.09 20.69 -27.01
CA HIS A 334 -7.78 19.42 -27.21
C HIS A 334 -9.00 19.32 -26.27
N PRO A 335 -10.18 18.82 -26.74
CA PRO A 335 -11.37 18.67 -25.91
C PRO A 335 -11.16 17.89 -24.62
N ASP A 336 -10.17 16.99 -24.66
CA ASP A 336 -9.84 16.07 -23.58
C ASP A 336 -8.77 16.57 -22.62
N TYR A 337 -8.30 17.82 -22.79
CA TYR A 337 -7.21 18.38 -22.00
C TYR A 337 -7.41 18.21 -20.49
N GLN A 338 -8.62 18.41 -19.97
CA GLN A 338 -8.91 18.30 -18.54
C GLN A 338 -8.54 16.93 -17.94
N LEU A 339 -8.55 15.86 -18.74
CA LEU A 339 -8.17 14.52 -18.30
C LEU A 339 -6.65 14.29 -18.31
N PHE A 340 -5.92 15.05 -19.13
CA PHE A 340 -4.49 14.94 -19.36
C PHE A 340 -3.67 16.11 -18.80
N GLU A 341 -4.34 17.13 -18.25
CA GLU A 341 -3.72 18.28 -17.60
C GLU A 341 -2.65 17.90 -16.57
N PRO A 342 -2.81 16.85 -15.72
CA PRO A 342 -1.77 16.44 -14.78
C PRO A 342 -0.44 16.05 -15.47
N PHE A 343 -0.48 15.48 -16.66
CA PHE A 343 0.71 15.13 -17.44
C PHE A 343 1.41 16.38 -17.96
N ALA A 344 0.65 17.34 -18.48
CA ALA A 344 1.17 18.64 -18.89
C ALA A 344 1.80 19.40 -17.72
N LEU A 345 1.16 19.38 -16.54
CA LEU A 345 1.68 20.00 -15.32
C LEU A 345 2.98 19.33 -14.85
N GLN A 346 3.08 18.00 -14.94
CA GLN A 346 4.30 17.27 -14.60
C GLN A 346 5.46 17.66 -15.52
N LEU A 347 5.23 17.76 -16.84
CA LEU A 347 6.25 18.23 -17.78
C LEU A 347 6.65 19.69 -17.54
N ARG A 348 5.69 20.57 -17.22
CA ARG A 348 5.98 21.95 -16.81
C ARG A 348 6.83 22.02 -15.54
N ALA A 349 6.55 21.14 -14.57
CA ALA A 349 7.33 21.06 -13.34
C ALA A 349 8.78 20.66 -13.62
N LEU A 350 8.99 19.74 -14.56
CA LEU A 350 10.32 19.34 -15.01
C LEU A 350 11.06 20.49 -15.70
N MET A 351 10.41 21.18 -16.65
CA MET A 351 11.01 22.33 -17.33
C MET A 351 11.34 23.48 -16.37
N ALA A 352 10.49 23.74 -15.37
CA ALA A 352 10.80 24.72 -14.32
C ALA A 352 12.07 24.33 -13.55
N LEU A 353 12.27 23.04 -13.26
CA LEU A 353 13.47 22.55 -12.59
C LEU A 353 14.73 22.69 -13.46
N GLU A 354 14.61 22.45 -14.76
CA GLU A 354 15.66 22.71 -15.77
C GLU A 354 16.01 24.19 -15.90
N ALA A 355 15.03 25.09 -15.72
CA ALA A 355 15.26 26.53 -15.63
C ALA A 355 15.87 26.96 -14.28
N GLY A 356 15.87 26.08 -13.27
CA GLY A 356 16.35 26.37 -11.91
C GLY A 356 15.27 26.95 -10.99
N GLU A 357 14.01 26.91 -11.40
CA GLU A 357 12.85 27.42 -10.67
C GLU A 357 12.27 26.35 -9.72
N THR A 358 13.09 25.91 -8.75
CA THR A 358 12.76 24.82 -7.80
C THR A 358 11.42 25.03 -7.07
N ALA A 359 11.10 26.27 -6.70
CA ALA A 359 9.86 26.60 -5.99
C ALA A 359 8.62 26.43 -6.87
N GLN A 360 8.69 26.85 -8.13
CA GLN A 360 7.63 26.69 -9.11
C GLN A 360 7.42 25.22 -9.47
N SER A 361 8.52 24.48 -9.66
CA SER A 361 8.49 23.02 -9.87
C SER A 361 7.73 22.31 -8.75
N LEU A 362 8.05 22.62 -7.49
CA LEU A 362 7.34 22.07 -6.33
C LEU A 362 5.85 22.42 -6.30
N GLU A 363 5.48 23.66 -6.62
CA GLU A 363 4.07 24.06 -6.69
C GLU A 363 3.30 23.29 -7.77
N LEU A 364 3.92 23.07 -8.94
CA LEU A 364 3.33 22.31 -10.03
C LEU A 364 3.15 20.83 -9.66
N TYR A 365 4.14 20.19 -9.03
CA TYR A 365 3.96 18.82 -8.53
C TYR A 365 2.83 18.72 -7.50
N ARG A 366 2.69 19.70 -6.59
CA ARG A 366 1.56 19.75 -5.65
C ARG A 366 0.21 19.90 -6.37
N LYS A 367 0.16 20.67 -7.46
CA LYS A 367 -1.04 20.78 -8.30
C LYS A 367 -1.40 19.42 -8.91
N VAL A 368 -0.42 18.68 -9.46
CA VAL A 368 -0.63 17.29 -9.95
C VAL A 368 -1.25 16.41 -8.86
N LEU A 369 -0.73 16.47 -7.63
CA LEU A 369 -1.25 15.65 -6.52
C LEU A 369 -2.71 15.97 -6.17
N SER A 370 -3.16 17.21 -6.35
CA SER A 370 -4.58 17.56 -6.13
C SER A 370 -5.53 16.88 -7.11
N TYR A 371 -5.06 16.52 -8.31
CA TYR A 371 -5.86 15.76 -9.28
C TYR A 371 -6.03 14.29 -8.87
N SER A 372 -5.12 13.74 -8.06
CA SER A 372 -5.19 12.35 -7.58
C SER A 372 -6.42 12.06 -6.70
N GLU A 373 -7.04 13.10 -6.14
CA GLU A 373 -8.31 13.00 -5.43
C GLU A 373 -9.48 12.75 -6.39
N LYS A 374 -9.38 13.24 -7.63
CA LYS A 374 -10.45 13.21 -8.63
C LYS A 374 -10.33 12.05 -9.61
N GLN A 375 -9.11 11.58 -9.88
CA GLN A 375 -8.78 10.61 -10.92
C GLN A 375 -7.59 9.73 -10.51
N GLN A 376 -7.57 8.49 -10.97
CA GLN A 376 -6.39 7.64 -10.78
C GLN A 376 -5.32 7.97 -11.82
N LEU A 377 -4.18 8.47 -11.35
CA LEU A 377 -3.07 8.90 -12.20
C LEU A 377 -1.85 7.96 -12.11
N GLY A 378 -1.86 6.99 -11.19
CA GLY A 378 -0.82 5.97 -11.07
C GLY A 378 0.59 6.54 -10.93
N HIS A 379 1.51 6.10 -11.80
CA HIS A 379 2.91 6.49 -11.79
C HIS A 379 3.12 8.02 -11.83
N VAL A 380 2.24 8.77 -12.48
CA VAL A 380 2.26 10.26 -12.48
C VAL A 380 2.23 10.80 -11.05
N VAL A 381 1.35 10.25 -10.19
CA VAL A 381 1.27 10.64 -8.78
C VAL A 381 2.45 10.12 -7.98
N PHE A 382 2.94 8.91 -8.28
CA PHE A 382 4.14 8.37 -7.66
C PHE A 382 5.35 9.28 -7.87
N TYR A 383 5.62 9.68 -9.12
CA TYR A 383 6.74 10.57 -9.46
C TYR A 383 6.51 11.98 -8.92
N ALA A 384 5.32 12.56 -9.08
CA ALA A 384 5.01 13.88 -8.54
C ALA A 384 5.17 13.94 -7.01
N ALA A 385 4.72 12.92 -6.29
CA ALA A 385 4.91 12.83 -4.84
C ALA A 385 6.39 12.64 -4.48
N SER A 386 7.11 11.79 -5.20
CA SER A 386 8.54 11.53 -4.96
C SER A 386 9.37 12.78 -5.17
N TYR A 387 9.15 13.49 -6.28
CA TYR A 387 9.88 14.72 -6.60
C TYR A 387 9.49 15.85 -5.65
N ALA A 388 8.21 15.99 -5.29
CA ALA A 388 7.81 16.93 -4.25
C ALA A 388 8.53 16.65 -2.92
N ILE A 389 8.60 15.38 -2.48
CA ILE A 389 9.33 15.00 -1.26
C ILE A 389 10.82 15.37 -1.36
N ALA A 390 11.48 15.09 -2.48
CA ALA A 390 12.89 15.43 -2.68
C ALA A 390 13.12 16.94 -2.66
N LEU A 391 12.29 17.71 -3.36
CA LEU A 391 12.35 19.17 -3.40
C LEU A 391 12.07 19.81 -2.02
N GLU A 392 11.20 19.22 -1.20
CA GLU A 392 10.99 19.64 0.20
C GLU A 392 12.25 19.41 1.04
N VAL A 393 12.86 18.23 0.92
CA VAL A 393 14.09 17.88 1.64
C VAL A 393 15.24 18.83 1.25
N MET A 394 15.32 19.21 -0.03
CA MET A 394 16.30 20.17 -0.55
C MET A 394 16.21 21.57 0.06
N GLN A 395 15.04 21.99 0.54
CA GLN A 395 14.90 23.34 1.11
C GLN A 395 15.64 23.48 2.45
N GLU A 396 16.11 22.38 3.06
CA GLU A 396 16.84 22.34 4.34
C GLU A 396 16.10 23.05 5.51
N LYS A 397 14.82 23.37 5.35
CA LYS A 397 13.97 23.98 6.38
C LYS A 397 13.44 22.89 7.31
N PRO A 398 13.39 23.10 8.63
CA PRO A 398 12.69 22.20 9.53
C PRO A 398 11.21 22.11 9.13
N LEU A 399 10.79 20.96 8.61
CA LEU A 399 9.40 20.73 8.29
C LEU A 399 8.62 20.40 9.58
N PRO A 400 7.39 20.91 9.74
CA PRO A 400 6.53 20.51 10.84
C PRO A 400 6.35 18.99 10.86
N HIS A 401 6.25 18.42 12.07
CA HIS A 401 6.01 16.98 12.22
C HIS A 401 4.75 16.57 11.45
N GLY A 402 4.89 15.58 10.57
CA GLY A 402 3.81 15.03 9.77
C GLY A 402 3.42 15.85 8.53
N TYR A 403 4.13 16.94 8.21
CA TYR A 403 3.87 17.73 7.00
C TYR A 403 4.02 16.90 5.71
N GLN A 404 4.98 15.96 5.69
CA GLN A 404 5.19 15.07 4.56
C GLN A 404 4.21 13.88 4.52
N ASN A 405 3.39 13.67 5.56
CA ASN A 405 2.49 12.51 5.61
C ASN A 405 1.55 12.41 4.40
N PRO A 406 0.91 13.49 3.92
CA PRO A 406 0.09 13.41 2.72
C PRO A 406 0.89 12.98 1.48
N LEU A 407 2.09 13.53 1.29
CA LEU A 407 2.97 13.17 0.16
C LEU A 407 3.41 11.70 0.24
N ILE A 408 3.79 11.24 1.44
CA ILE A 408 4.18 9.86 1.70
C ILE A 408 3.01 8.92 1.42
N ASN A 409 1.79 9.28 1.85
CA ASN A 409 0.59 8.51 1.53
C ASN A 409 0.35 8.44 0.02
N TYR A 410 0.40 9.58 -0.69
CA TYR A 410 0.22 9.60 -2.16
C TYR A 410 1.24 8.72 -2.87
N ARG A 411 2.51 8.81 -2.46
CA ARG A 411 3.58 7.98 -2.99
C ARG A 411 3.31 6.50 -2.75
N ILE A 412 3.13 6.08 -1.48
CA ILE A 412 2.99 4.65 -1.14
C ILE A 412 1.72 4.05 -1.76
N GLU A 413 0.60 4.78 -1.78
CA GLU A 413 -0.63 4.26 -2.37
C GLU A 413 -0.62 4.19 -3.92
N SER A 414 0.40 4.77 -4.56
CA SER A 414 0.60 4.71 -6.02
C SER A 414 1.86 3.93 -6.40
N GLU A 415 2.61 3.47 -5.40
CA GLU A 415 3.81 2.66 -5.55
C GLU A 415 3.40 1.24 -5.94
N LEU A 416 4.04 0.75 -7.00
CA LEU A 416 3.99 -0.66 -7.34
C LEU A 416 4.69 -1.44 -6.22
N GLN A 417 3.97 -2.33 -5.54
CA GLN A 417 4.62 -3.24 -4.60
C GLN A 417 5.39 -4.27 -5.42
N VAL A 418 6.66 -4.47 -5.10
CA VAL A 418 7.50 -5.53 -5.65
C VAL A 418 8.28 -6.17 -4.52
N ASN A 419 8.49 -7.47 -4.60
CA ASN A 419 9.39 -8.14 -3.67
C ASN A 419 10.84 -7.77 -3.97
N GLU A 420 11.41 -6.91 -3.14
CA GLU A 420 12.82 -6.53 -3.24
C GLU A 420 13.72 -7.55 -2.56
N LEU A 421 14.71 -8.06 -3.30
CA LEU A 421 15.80 -8.84 -2.71
C LEU A 421 16.71 -7.90 -1.90
N ARG A 422 16.65 -7.98 -0.57
CA ARG A 422 17.55 -7.23 0.31
C ARG A 422 18.85 -7.99 0.52
N VAL A 423 19.89 -7.56 -0.16
CA VAL A 423 21.25 -8.09 0.03
C VAL A 423 21.92 -7.35 1.20
N ALA A 424 22.59 -8.10 2.07
CA ALA A 424 23.43 -7.54 3.11
C ALA A 424 24.57 -6.73 2.49
N LEU A 425 24.88 -5.57 3.06
CA LEU A 425 25.88 -4.66 2.51
C LEU A 425 27.13 -4.64 3.40
N PRO A 426 28.32 -4.48 2.80
CA PRO A 426 29.55 -4.44 3.55
C PRO A 426 29.67 -3.15 4.35
N THR A 427 30.34 -3.26 5.49
CA THR A 427 30.77 -2.16 6.35
C THR A 427 32.23 -2.38 6.72
N VAL A 428 32.83 -1.38 7.37
CA VAL A 428 34.21 -1.44 7.89
C VAL A 428 34.43 -2.58 8.90
N PHE A 429 33.35 -3.14 9.46
CA PHE A 429 33.41 -4.20 10.47
C PHE A 429 33.15 -5.59 9.90
N THR A 430 32.30 -5.72 8.88
CA THR A 430 31.86 -7.00 8.32
C THR A 430 31.49 -6.86 6.85
N GLN A 431 31.72 -7.92 6.06
CA GLN A 431 31.30 -7.98 4.65
C GLN A 431 29.77 -8.10 4.50
N TRP A 432 29.08 -8.59 5.54
CA TRP A 432 27.67 -8.92 5.47
C TRP A 432 26.94 -8.32 6.66
N ARG A 433 26.53 -7.05 6.55
CA ARG A 433 25.66 -6.42 7.54
C ARG A 433 24.20 -6.44 7.05
N PRO A 434 23.25 -6.95 7.85
CA PRO A 434 21.84 -6.77 7.58
C PRO A 434 21.51 -5.28 7.48
N GLN A 435 20.68 -4.92 6.51
CA GLN A 435 20.22 -3.54 6.38
C GLN A 435 19.40 -3.14 7.62
N PRO A 436 19.48 -1.87 8.07
CA PRO A 436 18.64 -1.38 9.15
C PRO A 436 17.16 -1.48 8.78
N ASP A 437 16.32 -1.85 9.75
CA ASP A 437 14.88 -1.87 9.54
C ASP A 437 14.31 -0.46 9.67
N TRP A 438 14.25 0.25 8.54
CA TRP A 438 13.62 1.56 8.47
C TRP A 438 12.11 1.45 8.37
N PRO A 439 11.34 2.24 9.14
CA PRO A 439 9.89 2.34 8.95
C PRO A 439 9.53 2.71 7.50
N ALA A 440 8.39 2.23 7.03
CA ALA A 440 7.95 2.47 5.65
C ALA A 440 7.93 3.95 5.23
N PRO A 441 7.50 4.92 6.07
CA PRO A 441 7.60 6.34 5.71
C PRO A 441 9.03 6.83 5.48
N VAL A 442 10.00 6.34 6.26
CA VAL A 442 11.42 6.70 6.08
C VAL A 442 11.94 6.12 4.76
N ARG A 443 11.62 4.85 4.47
CA ARG A 443 11.98 4.22 3.18
C ARG A 443 11.37 4.98 2.00
N ALA A 444 10.10 5.37 2.11
CA ALA A 444 9.41 6.15 1.09
C ALA A 444 10.12 7.48 0.80
N VAL A 445 10.57 8.21 1.84
CA VAL A 445 11.34 9.45 1.65
C VAL A 445 12.69 9.18 1.00
N PHE A 446 13.41 8.15 1.44
CA PHE A 446 14.71 7.80 0.90
C PHE A 446 14.64 7.40 -0.58
N PHE A 447 13.69 6.52 -0.93
CA PHE A 447 13.48 6.13 -2.32
C PHE A 447 12.96 7.29 -3.17
N SER A 448 12.15 8.20 -2.62
CA SER A 448 11.76 9.42 -3.35
C SER A 448 12.97 10.25 -3.78
N ILE A 449 13.95 10.40 -2.88
CA ILE A 449 15.21 11.10 -3.17
C ILE A 449 16.02 10.34 -4.22
N ARG A 450 16.04 9.00 -4.15
CA ARG A 450 16.69 8.14 -5.14
C ARG A 450 16.12 8.33 -6.54
N GLU A 451 14.80 8.15 -6.69
CA GLU A 451 14.13 8.29 -7.99
C GLU A 451 14.37 9.69 -8.56
N PHE A 452 14.16 10.73 -7.76
CA PHE A 452 14.46 12.11 -8.19
C PHE A 452 15.90 12.27 -8.65
N ASN A 453 16.88 11.80 -7.87
CA ASN A 453 18.29 11.97 -8.18
C ASN A 453 18.73 11.18 -9.42
N ILE A 454 18.20 9.98 -9.64
CA ILE A 454 18.49 9.16 -10.82
C ILE A 454 17.94 9.88 -12.05
N ASP A 455 16.66 10.21 -12.05
CA ASP A 455 15.98 10.82 -13.21
C ASP A 455 16.61 12.16 -13.57
N MET A 456 16.85 13.03 -12.58
CA MET A 456 17.47 14.34 -12.82
C MET A 456 18.93 14.21 -13.29
N PHE A 457 19.65 13.17 -12.86
CA PHE A 457 21.01 12.93 -13.32
C PHE A 457 21.05 12.43 -14.76
N GLU A 458 20.10 11.58 -15.16
CA GLU A 458 19.92 11.12 -16.54
C GLU A 458 19.55 12.27 -17.47
N LEU A 459 18.67 13.17 -17.02
CA LEU A 459 18.31 14.41 -17.70
C LEU A 459 19.40 15.50 -17.66
N ARG A 460 20.60 15.19 -17.15
CA ARG A 460 21.77 16.08 -17.09
C ARG A 460 21.50 17.41 -16.37
N ILE A 461 20.58 17.41 -15.39
CA ILE A 461 20.34 18.56 -14.52
C ILE A 461 21.62 18.90 -13.75
N PRO A 462 21.99 20.18 -13.59
CA PRO A 462 23.16 20.59 -12.81
C PRO A 462 23.16 20.00 -11.39
N LEU A 463 24.34 19.57 -10.92
CA LEU A 463 24.50 18.86 -9.64
C LEU A 463 24.00 19.69 -8.45
N GLU A 464 24.05 21.02 -8.53
CA GLU A 464 23.61 21.93 -7.47
C GLU A 464 22.08 21.87 -7.25
N ARG A 465 21.35 21.33 -8.22
CA ARG A 465 19.88 21.17 -8.19
C ARG A 465 19.45 19.75 -7.85
N LEU A 466 20.38 18.85 -7.55
CA LEU A 466 20.08 17.51 -7.06
C LEU A 466 19.87 17.51 -5.54
N CYS A 467 19.10 16.55 -5.06
CA CYS A 467 18.82 16.42 -3.64
C CYS A 467 19.98 15.73 -2.92
N ASN A 468 20.80 16.52 -2.20
CA ASN A 468 21.90 16.01 -1.39
C ASN A 468 21.65 16.16 0.11
N PRO A 469 20.93 15.22 0.75
CA PRO A 469 20.70 15.27 2.20
C PRO A 469 21.99 15.04 3.03
N LEU A 470 23.10 14.63 2.40
CA LEU A 470 24.39 14.39 3.05
C LEU A 470 25.36 15.58 2.96
N LYS A 471 24.92 16.70 2.37
CA LYS A 471 25.73 17.92 2.22
C LYS A 471 26.39 18.37 3.53
N LYS A 472 25.68 18.31 4.65
CA LYS A 472 26.20 18.64 5.98
C LYS A 472 27.35 17.72 6.41
N LEU A 473 27.19 16.40 6.25
CA LEU A 473 28.23 15.43 6.57
C LEU A 473 29.43 15.59 5.64
N ASN A 474 29.20 15.77 4.34
CA ASN A 474 30.27 16.04 3.38
C ASN A 474 31.05 17.31 3.74
N GLY A 475 30.38 18.36 4.19
CA GLY A 475 31.03 19.58 4.70
C GLY A 475 31.90 19.33 5.92
N PHE A 476 31.43 18.53 6.88
CA PHE A 476 32.27 18.11 8.02
C PHE A 476 33.50 17.33 7.58
N MET A 477 33.34 16.39 6.64
CA MET A 477 34.47 15.63 6.10
C MET A 477 35.44 16.52 5.32
N GLY A 478 34.96 17.55 4.63
CA GLY A 478 35.79 18.56 4.00
C GLY A 478 36.70 19.27 4.99
N VAL A 479 36.17 19.72 6.14
CA VAL A 479 36.97 20.31 7.21
C VAL A 479 38.01 19.32 7.75
N PHE A 480 37.64 18.05 7.90
CA PHE A 480 38.57 17.01 8.35
C PHE A 480 39.74 16.85 7.36
N PHE A 481 39.45 16.68 6.06
CA PHE A 481 40.47 16.45 5.04
C PHE A 481 41.33 17.68 4.75
N GLN A 482 40.79 18.90 4.84
CA GLN A 482 41.57 20.14 4.73
C GLN A 482 42.63 20.27 5.83
N LEU A 483 42.37 19.71 7.02
CA LEU A 483 43.30 19.74 8.15
C LEU A 483 44.25 18.54 8.18
N LEU A 484 44.02 17.53 7.33
CA LEU A 484 44.78 16.29 7.33
C LEU A 484 46.09 16.48 6.55
N ALA A 485 47.23 16.32 7.23
CA ALA A 485 48.54 16.41 6.59
C ALA A 485 48.94 15.05 5.99
N PRO A 486 49.79 15.03 4.95
CA PRO A 486 50.43 13.79 4.51
C PRO A 486 51.21 13.17 5.69
N LYS A 487 50.97 11.88 5.98
CA LYS A 487 51.55 11.10 7.09
C LYS A 487 51.02 11.39 8.51
N SER A 488 49.77 11.86 8.66
CA SER A 488 49.13 11.96 9.98
C SER A 488 49.00 10.60 10.69
N ASP A 489 49.32 10.57 11.99
CA ASP A 489 49.15 9.40 12.86
C ASP A 489 47.71 9.24 13.39
N GLU A 490 47.39 8.11 14.03
CA GLU A 490 46.04 7.84 14.55
C GLU A 490 45.56 8.89 15.58
N ALA A 491 46.45 9.41 16.42
CA ALA A 491 46.13 10.41 17.43
C ALA A 491 45.72 11.74 16.77
N GLN A 492 46.41 12.11 15.69
CA GLN A 492 46.09 13.26 14.87
C GLN A 492 44.75 13.05 14.13
N PHE A 493 44.51 11.89 13.53
CA PHE A 493 43.22 11.54 12.93
C PHE A 493 42.06 11.74 13.92
N ARG A 494 42.17 11.18 15.13
CA ARG A 494 41.17 11.30 16.20
C ARG A 494 40.94 12.77 16.58
N LYS A 495 42.00 13.54 16.76
CA LYS A 495 41.92 14.96 17.13
C LYS A 495 41.23 15.77 16.03
N LEU A 496 41.60 15.54 14.77
CA LEU A 496 41.08 16.28 13.62
C LEU A 496 39.61 15.98 13.35
N ILE A 497 39.18 14.71 13.38
CA ILE A 497 37.75 14.40 13.21
C ILE A 497 36.92 14.98 14.35
N CYS A 498 37.46 14.97 15.58
CA CYS A 498 36.81 15.58 16.74
C CYS A 498 36.68 17.10 16.62
N LYS A 499 37.62 17.74 15.91
CA LYS A 499 37.60 19.18 15.60
C LYS A 499 36.62 19.50 14.48
N ALA A 500 36.56 18.66 13.44
CA ALA A 500 35.65 18.80 12.32
C ALA A 500 34.18 18.59 12.73
N ILE A 501 33.91 17.54 13.52
CA ILE A 501 32.58 17.21 14.04
C ILE A 501 32.58 17.45 15.55
N LYS A 502 32.08 18.60 15.98
CA LYS A 502 32.02 19.01 17.39
C LYS A 502 31.13 18.05 18.19
N GLY A 503 31.38 17.94 19.50
CA GLY A 503 30.69 16.98 20.38
C GLY A 503 29.16 17.01 20.27
N LYS A 504 28.56 18.21 20.19
CA LYS A 504 27.11 18.38 20.00
C LYS A 504 26.59 17.81 18.68
N ASP A 505 27.40 17.81 17.64
CA ASP A 505 27.02 17.38 16.29
C ASP A 505 27.28 15.88 16.07
N ARG A 506 28.12 15.24 16.89
CA ARG A 506 28.37 13.78 16.84
C ARG A 506 27.14 12.95 17.22
N GLY A 507 26.34 13.46 18.16
CA GLY A 507 25.11 12.82 18.62
C GLY A 507 23.84 13.30 17.92
N ARG A 508 23.95 14.28 17.02
CA ARG A 508 22.81 14.83 16.26
C ARG A 508 22.74 14.20 14.89
N SER A 509 21.54 14.23 14.31
CA SER A 509 21.37 13.77 12.95
C SER A 509 22.13 14.64 11.94
N VAL A 510 22.69 14.00 10.92
CA VAL A 510 23.19 14.66 9.70
C VAL A 510 22.16 14.73 8.59
N LEU A 511 21.04 14.02 8.75
CA LEU A 511 19.90 14.00 7.84
C LEU A 511 18.76 14.85 8.43
N SER A 512 18.09 15.67 7.63
CA SER A 512 16.95 16.47 8.07
C SER A 512 15.68 15.63 8.32
N MET A 513 15.57 14.48 7.65
CA MET A 513 14.37 13.64 7.57
C MET A 513 14.47 12.30 8.34
N HIS A 514 15.63 11.97 8.90
CA HIS A 514 15.85 10.72 9.64
C HIS A 514 16.87 10.95 10.75
N THR A 515 16.88 10.12 11.80
CA THR A 515 17.73 10.27 12.98
C THR A 515 19.08 9.54 12.84
N ALA A 516 19.79 9.76 11.73
CA ALA A 516 21.10 9.13 11.49
C ALA A 516 22.26 10.06 11.88
N THR A 517 23.10 9.62 12.80
CA THR A 517 24.31 10.30 13.25
C THR A 517 25.45 10.20 12.22
N PRO A 518 26.49 11.05 12.29
CA PRO A 518 27.68 10.91 11.45
C PRO A 518 28.30 9.50 11.52
N TYR A 519 28.29 8.89 12.70
CA TYR A 519 28.80 7.53 12.90
C TYR A 519 28.04 6.50 12.06
N GLU A 520 26.71 6.51 12.11
CA GLU A 520 25.87 5.54 11.39
C GLU A 520 26.00 5.69 9.88
N VAL A 521 26.00 6.93 9.38
CA VAL A 521 26.10 7.18 7.94
C VAL A 521 27.47 6.79 7.38
N LEU A 522 28.56 7.09 8.08
CA LEU A 522 29.91 6.70 7.63
C LEU A 522 30.14 5.19 7.73
N ARG A 523 29.57 4.54 8.75
CA ARG A 523 29.65 3.09 8.91
C ARG A 523 28.93 2.36 7.77
N ASP A 524 27.75 2.84 7.39
CA ASP A 524 26.87 2.24 6.38
C ASP A 524 26.92 3.03 5.05
N GLU A 525 28.10 3.52 4.66
CA GLU A 525 28.27 4.44 3.53
C GLU A 525 27.67 3.90 2.21
N ILE A 526 27.86 2.61 1.94
CA ILE A 526 27.39 1.94 0.73
C ILE A 526 25.86 1.86 0.71
N LEU A 527 25.25 1.59 1.86
CA LEU A 527 23.79 1.56 2.02
C LEU A 527 23.19 2.92 1.66
N TYR A 528 23.72 4.02 2.23
CA TYR A 528 23.21 5.35 1.93
C TYR A 528 23.48 5.78 0.48
N ALA A 529 24.62 5.38 -0.09
CA ALA A 529 24.91 5.63 -1.50
C ALA A 529 23.90 4.95 -2.44
N GLN A 530 23.60 3.67 -2.22
CA GLN A 530 22.61 2.94 -3.00
C GLN A 530 21.19 3.47 -2.76
N THR A 531 20.84 3.70 -1.51
CA THR A 531 19.47 4.03 -1.10
C THR A 531 19.05 5.43 -1.50
N LEU A 532 19.94 6.43 -1.47
CA LEU A 532 19.61 7.84 -1.75
C LEU A 532 20.03 8.32 -3.14
N PHE A 533 20.99 7.64 -3.78
CA PHE A 533 21.60 8.11 -5.04
C PHE A 533 21.65 7.04 -6.13
N GLY A 534 21.11 5.84 -5.89
CA GLY A 534 21.14 4.73 -6.85
C GLY A 534 22.52 4.07 -7.00
N GLY A 535 23.55 4.58 -6.32
CA GLY A 535 24.89 4.01 -6.36
C GLY A 535 26.02 5.01 -6.09
N LEU A 536 27.25 4.52 -6.16
CA LEU A 536 28.46 5.27 -5.80
C LEU A 536 28.79 6.41 -6.77
N LYS A 537 28.43 6.28 -8.06
CA LYS A 537 28.78 7.25 -9.11
C LYS A 537 28.23 8.65 -8.79
N LEU A 538 26.92 8.74 -8.55
CA LEU A 538 26.27 10.01 -8.25
C LEU A 538 26.60 10.46 -6.81
N TYR A 539 26.59 9.53 -5.86
CA TYR A 539 26.96 9.78 -4.47
C TYR A 539 28.30 10.53 -4.34
N PHE A 540 29.35 10.05 -5.02
CA PHE A 540 30.67 10.68 -4.96
C PHE A 540 30.80 11.98 -5.74
N ARG A 541 30.01 12.17 -6.82
CA ARG A 541 29.96 13.46 -7.54
C ARG A 541 29.39 14.56 -6.65
N LEU A 542 28.33 14.26 -5.90
CA LEU A 542 27.71 15.20 -4.97
C LEU A 542 28.48 15.33 -3.65
N ASN A 543 29.27 14.33 -3.28
CA ASN A 543 29.95 14.25 -2.00
C ASN A 543 31.44 13.89 -2.15
N PRO A 544 32.27 14.81 -2.70
CA PRO A 544 33.68 14.54 -2.96
C PRO A 544 34.50 14.21 -1.71
N HIS A 545 34.15 14.76 -0.54
CA HIS A 545 34.85 14.43 0.70
C HIS A 545 34.42 13.08 1.29
N LEU A 546 33.22 12.61 0.97
CA LEU A 546 32.81 11.24 1.29
C LEU A 546 33.49 10.22 0.38
N ARG A 547 33.83 10.59 -0.86
CA ARG A 547 34.72 9.80 -1.70
C ARG A 547 36.11 9.65 -1.07
N SER A 548 36.69 10.75 -0.58
CA SER A 548 37.98 10.69 0.12
C SER A 548 37.92 9.81 1.37
N TYR A 549 36.80 9.80 2.09
CA TYR A 549 36.58 8.86 3.20
C TYR A 549 36.51 7.41 2.72
N HIS A 550 35.78 7.14 1.64
CA HIS A 550 35.65 5.80 1.07
C HIS A 550 37.01 5.19 0.67
N GLU A 551 37.92 6.03 0.16
CA GLU A 551 39.28 5.66 -0.27
C GLU A 551 40.27 5.41 0.89
N LEU A 552 39.90 5.73 2.14
CA LEU A 552 40.71 5.40 3.31
C LEU A 552 40.77 3.89 3.57
N SER A 553 41.86 3.42 4.18
CA SER A 553 41.94 2.04 4.66
C SER A 553 40.95 1.79 5.81
N ASP A 554 40.49 0.54 5.96
CA ASP A 554 39.57 0.17 7.04
C ASP A 554 40.12 0.50 8.44
N ALA A 555 41.44 0.42 8.63
CA ALA A 555 42.08 0.83 9.88
C ALA A 555 41.84 2.32 10.17
N GLN A 556 42.01 3.19 9.18
CA GLN A 556 41.76 4.62 9.31
C GLN A 556 40.27 4.91 9.52
N LYS A 557 39.38 4.22 8.78
CA LYS A 557 37.93 4.34 8.97
C LYS A 557 37.52 3.95 10.39
N LYS A 558 38.10 2.88 10.96
CA LYS A 558 37.86 2.45 12.36
C LYS A 558 38.28 3.51 13.38
N VAL A 559 39.43 4.17 13.19
CA VAL A 559 39.88 5.27 14.06
C VAL A 559 38.86 6.42 14.06
N ILE A 560 38.36 6.80 12.88
CA ILE A 560 37.33 7.84 12.71
C ILE A 560 36.04 7.43 13.44
N LEU A 561 35.53 6.22 13.18
CA LEU A 561 34.29 5.72 13.79
C LEU A 561 34.40 5.64 15.32
N LYS A 562 35.51 5.14 15.86
CA LYS A 562 35.78 5.09 17.30
C LYS A 562 35.81 6.48 17.94
N ALA A 563 36.31 7.49 17.22
CA ALA A 563 36.35 8.87 17.70
C ALA A 563 34.96 9.53 17.70
N LEU A 564 34.10 9.17 16.75
CA LEU A 564 32.74 9.70 16.64
C LEU A 564 31.80 9.12 17.70
N SER A 565 31.84 7.81 17.93
CA SER A 565 31.05 7.14 18.97
C SER A 565 31.77 5.91 19.53
N PRO A 566 32.50 6.04 20.66
CA PRO A 566 33.21 4.91 21.27
C PRO A 566 32.29 3.74 21.68
N ASP A 567 31.07 4.05 22.11
CA ASP A 567 30.11 3.03 22.60
C ASP A 567 29.53 2.22 21.45
N ARG A 568 29.06 2.89 20.38
CA ARG A 568 28.56 2.21 19.17
C ARG A 568 29.68 1.45 18.47
N TYR A 569 30.89 2.01 18.43
CA TYR A 569 32.07 1.31 17.91
C TYR A 569 32.35 -0.01 18.65
N ARG A 570 32.30 0.00 19.99
CA ARG A 570 32.49 -1.21 20.80
C ARG A 570 31.44 -2.26 20.49
N HIS A 571 30.17 -1.85 20.42
CA HIS A 571 29.07 -2.74 20.07
C HIS A 571 29.24 -3.36 18.67
N ASP A 572 29.46 -2.54 17.64
CA ASP A 572 29.66 -3.03 16.27
C ASP A 572 30.91 -3.91 16.13
N SER A 573 31.98 -3.64 16.89
CA SER A 573 33.19 -4.49 16.90
C SER A 573 32.98 -5.85 17.58
N GLN A 574 32.02 -5.93 18.52
CA GLN A 574 31.69 -7.18 19.23
C GLN A 574 30.77 -8.09 18.42
N GLN A 575 29.92 -7.53 17.55
CA GLN A 575 29.01 -8.30 16.68
C GLN A 575 29.70 -9.04 15.52
N VAL A 576 31.01 -8.86 15.33
CA VAL A 576 31.82 -9.51 14.27
C VAL A 576 32.44 -10.83 14.76
N ARG A 577 32.41 -11.10 16.07
CA ARG A 577 32.81 -12.39 16.65
C ARG A 577 31.61 -13.32 16.72
#